data_AF-A0A920VFQ4-F1
#
_entry.id   AF-A0A920VFQ4-F1
#
_cell.length_a   1.000
_cell.length_b   1.000
_cell.length_c   1.000
_cell.angle_alpha   90.00
_cell.angle_beta   90.00
_cell.angle_gamma   90.00
#
_symmetry.space_group_name_H-M   'P 1'
#
loop_
_entity.id
_entity.type
_entity.pdbx_description
1 polymer ?
#
loop_
_entity_poly.entity_id
_entity_poly.type
_entity_poly.pdbx_seq_one_letter_code
_entity_poly.pdbx_strand_id
1 'polypeptide(L)'
;MAKEMGADRVIVMDRLENRLELAEQFGADHTINIEEFNTPETRLGRVRELTDGRGADVVMELVGRAELLAEGIDMLSNGGTFVEIGDIVRGKQVR
;
A
#
# COMPACT_ATOMS: atom_id res chain seq x y z
N MET A 1 2.31 12.96 -9.93
CA MET A 1 2.83 11.78 -9.19
C MET A 1 2.93 12.12 -7.70
N ALA A 2 2.81 11.17 -6.77
CA ALA A 2 2.84 11.45 -5.33
C ALA A 2 4.08 12.25 -4.89
N LYS A 3 5.26 11.92 -5.45
CA LYS A 3 6.50 12.69 -5.27
C LYS A 3 6.38 14.14 -5.75
N GLU A 4 5.81 14.35 -6.94
CA GLU A 4 5.57 15.71 -7.47
C GLU A 4 4.57 16.51 -6.61
N MET A 5 3.69 15.83 -5.87
CA MET A 5 2.79 16.43 -4.89
C MET A 5 3.44 16.65 -3.52
N GLY A 6 4.74 16.36 -3.36
CA GLY A 6 5.50 16.61 -2.15
C GLY A 6 5.53 15.44 -1.16
N ALA A 7 5.18 14.23 -1.57
CA ALA A 7 5.36 13.04 -0.72
C ALA A 7 6.84 12.81 -0.43
N ASP A 8 7.20 12.77 0.86
CA ASP A 8 8.56 12.49 1.31
C ASP A 8 8.97 11.05 0.98
N ARG A 9 8.12 10.08 1.35
CA ARG A 9 8.32 8.65 1.14
C ARG A 9 7.14 8.03 0.40
N VAL A 10 7.42 7.30 -0.68
CA VAL A 10 6.45 6.56 -1.50
C VAL A 10 6.79 5.08 -1.48
N ILE A 11 5.85 4.26 -1.01
CA ILE A 11 5.96 2.80 -0.94
C ILE A 11 4.94 2.21 -1.92
N VAL A 12 5.38 1.35 -2.84
CA VAL A 12 4.49 0.65 -3.79
C VAL A 12 4.54 -0.85 -3.55
N MET A 13 3.38 -1.49 -3.65
CA MET A 13 3.22 -2.92 -3.43
C MET A 13 2.50 -3.55 -4.61
N ASP A 14 3.08 -4.62 -5.16
CA ASP A 14 2.52 -5.44 -6.23
C ASP A 14 3.14 -6.85 -6.15
N ARG A 15 2.64 -7.80 -6.92
CA ARG A 15 3.21 -9.15 -7.08
C ARG A 15 4.12 -9.27 -8.29
N LEU A 16 3.99 -8.35 -9.25
CA LEU A 16 4.71 -8.40 -10.52
C LEU A 16 5.96 -7.55 -10.46
N GLU A 17 7.13 -8.19 -10.55
CA GLU A 17 8.43 -7.52 -10.45
C GLU A 17 8.57 -6.37 -11.47
N ASN A 18 8.15 -6.58 -12.71
CA ASN A 18 8.21 -5.56 -13.75
C ASN A 18 7.33 -4.32 -13.46
N ARG A 19 6.31 -4.44 -12.59
CA ARG A 19 5.53 -3.29 -12.12
C ARG A 19 6.21 -2.55 -10.98
N LEU A 20 6.95 -3.26 -10.13
CA LEU A 20 7.78 -2.68 -9.08
C LEU A 20 8.95 -1.90 -9.68
N GLU A 21 9.66 -2.48 -10.67
CA GLU A 21 10.70 -1.79 -11.43
C GLU A 21 10.17 -0.50 -12.09
N LEU A 22 8.96 -0.55 -12.65
CA LEU A 22 8.31 0.62 -13.23
C LEU A 22 7.95 1.67 -12.16
N ALA A 23 7.48 1.23 -10.98
CA ALA A 23 7.16 2.12 -9.88
C ALA A 23 8.40 2.88 -9.37
N GLU A 24 9.55 2.22 -9.29
CA GLU A 24 10.83 2.85 -8.96
C GLU A 24 11.23 3.92 -9.98
N GLN A 25 11.08 3.62 -11.28
CA GLN A 25 11.31 4.60 -12.35
C GLN A 25 10.37 5.81 -12.26
N PHE A 26 9.19 5.64 -11.67
CA PHE A 26 8.18 6.68 -11.43
C PHE A 26 8.35 7.36 -10.06
N GLY A 27 9.40 7.03 -9.31
CA GLY A 27 9.77 7.70 -8.07
C GLY A 27 9.27 7.04 -6.79
N ALA A 28 8.90 5.76 -6.81
CA ALA A 28 8.76 5.00 -5.57
C ALA A 28 10.12 4.91 -4.86
N ASP A 29 10.15 5.24 -3.57
CA ASP A 29 11.36 5.13 -2.74
C ASP A 29 11.57 3.67 -2.29
N HIS A 30 10.48 2.93 -2.12
CA HIS A 30 10.48 1.53 -1.76
C HIS A 30 9.42 0.73 -2.51
N THR A 31 9.76 -0.51 -2.81
CA THR A 31 8.87 -1.51 -3.37
C THR A 31 8.69 -2.68 -2.39
N ILE A 32 7.52 -3.30 -2.40
CA ILE A 32 7.21 -4.51 -1.62
C ILE A 32 6.63 -5.54 -2.58
N ASN A 33 7.38 -6.61 -2.84
CA ASN A 33 6.88 -7.75 -3.58
C ASN A 33 6.05 -8.65 -2.66
N ILE A 34 4.74 -8.77 -2.94
CA ILE A 34 3.84 -9.56 -2.08
C ILE A 34 4.05 -11.07 -2.19
N GLU A 35 4.79 -11.56 -3.17
CA GLU A 35 5.20 -12.97 -3.22
C GLU A 35 6.31 -13.26 -2.18
N GLU A 36 7.12 -12.25 -1.83
CA GLU A 36 8.13 -12.32 -0.77
C GLU A 36 7.51 -12.04 0.62
N PHE A 37 6.66 -11.01 0.71
CA PHE A 37 5.89 -10.66 1.90
C PHE A 37 4.47 -11.23 1.77
N ASN A 38 4.36 -12.56 1.88
CA ASN A 38 3.19 -13.31 1.46
C ASN A 38 2.01 -13.33 2.44
N THR A 39 2.11 -12.68 3.60
CA THR A 39 0.99 -12.53 4.55
C THR A 39 0.70 -11.07 4.87
N PRO A 40 -0.55 -10.70 5.25
CA PRO A 40 -0.86 -9.33 5.67
C PRO A 40 0.05 -8.83 6.80
N GLU A 41 0.41 -9.68 7.76
CA GLU A 41 1.26 -9.30 8.90
C GLU A 41 2.69 -8.98 8.47
N THR A 42 3.24 -9.74 7.52
CA THR A 42 4.59 -9.48 6.98
C THR A 42 4.63 -8.19 6.17
N ARG A 43 3.57 -7.91 5.38
CA ARG A 43 3.44 -6.66 4.63
C ARG A 43 3.24 -5.45 5.55
N LEU A 44 2.37 -5.57 6.54
CA LEU A 44 2.19 -4.55 7.57
C LEU A 44 3.49 -4.27 8.31
N GLY A 45 4.21 -5.33 8.73
CA GLY A 45 5.51 -5.21 9.38
C GLY A 45 6.51 -4.44 8.51
N ARG A 46 6.56 -4.74 7.21
CA ARG A 46 7.44 -4.03 6.27
C ARG A 46 7.05 -2.56 6.10
N VAL A 47 5.76 -2.24 5.98
CA VAL A 47 5.29 -0.84 5.95
C VAL A 47 5.68 -0.11 7.23
N ARG A 48 5.49 -0.75 8.40
CA ARG A 48 5.85 -0.17 9.70
C ARG A 48 7.35 0.08 9.81
N GLU A 49 8.20 -0.86 9.40
CA GLU A 49 9.66 -0.68 9.33
C GLU A 49 10.02 0.51 8.45
N LEU A 50 9.45 0.57 7.25
CA LEU A 50 9.64 1.65 6.28
C LEU A 50 8.95 2.96 6.68
N THR A 51 8.27 3.06 7.81
CA THR A 51 7.59 4.27 8.30
C THR A 51 7.91 4.56 9.75
N ASP A 52 9.07 4.07 10.24
CA ASP A 52 9.56 4.35 11.59
C ASP A 52 8.53 3.94 12.68
N GLY A 53 7.78 2.86 12.42
CA GLY A 53 6.71 2.32 13.25
C GLY A 53 5.37 3.06 13.14
N ARG A 54 5.33 4.24 12.51
CA ARG A 54 4.15 5.12 12.53
C ARG A 54 3.00 4.67 11.62
N GLY A 55 3.29 3.96 10.53
CA GLY A 55 2.32 3.71 9.46
C GLY A 55 2.31 4.86 8.45
N ALA A 56 1.62 4.66 7.33
CA ALA A 56 1.55 5.62 6.24
C ALA A 56 0.48 6.70 6.48
N ASP A 57 0.78 7.95 6.15
CA ASP A 57 -0.18 9.07 6.27
C ASP A 57 -1.30 8.98 5.24
N VAL A 58 -1.02 8.37 4.08
CA VAL A 58 -2.00 8.04 3.05
C VAL A 58 -1.74 6.62 2.57
N VAL A 59 -2.80 5.81 2.51
CA VAL A 59 -2.77 4.48 1.88
C VAL A 59 -3.78 4.48 0.74
N MET A 60 -3.38 3.96 -0.42
CA MET A 60 -4.24 3.88 -1.60
C MET A 60 -4.39 2.42 -2.04
N GLU A 61 -5.64 1.98 -2.23
CA GLU A 61 -5.96 0.65 -2.75
C GLU A 61 -6.41 0.77 -4.21
N LEU A 62 -5.74 0.04 -5.10
CA LEU A 62 -5.96 0.14 -6.56
C LEU A 62 -6.11 -1.24 -7.24
N VAL A 63 -6.28 -2.32 -6.48
CA VAL A 63 -6.36 -3.70 -6.98
C VAL A 63 -7.82 -4.15 -7.12
N GLY A 64 -8.70 -3.70 -6.23
CA GLY A 64 -10.11 -4.06 -6.21
C GLY A 64 -10.42 -5.37 -5.53
N ARG A 65 -9.74 -5.61 -4.41
CA ARG A 65 -9.98 -6.77 -3.55
C ARG A 65 -10.44 -6.29 -2.18
N ALA A 66 -11.70 -6.57 -1.84
CA ALA A 66 -12.31 -6.17 -0.58
C ALA A 66 -11.43 -6.48 0.65
N GLU A 67 -10.77 -7.65 0.70
CA GLU A 67 -9.89 -8.03 1.79
C GLU A 67 -8.72 -7.04 2.06
N LEU A 68 -8.33 -6.25 1.05
CA LEU A 68 -7.26 -5.25 1.19
C LEU A 68 -7.72 -3.99 1.91
N LEU A 69 -9.03 -3.79 2.09
CA LEU A 69 -9.57 -2.65 2.84
C LEU A 69 -9.10 -2.68 4.30
N ALA A 70 -9.28 -3.83 4.98
CA ALA A 70 -8.87 -3.98 6.37
C ALA A 70 -7.35 -3.87 6.50
N GLU A 71 -6.61 -4.58 5.65
CA GLU A 71 -5.14 -4.56 5.64
C GLU A 71 -4.58 -3.14 5.40
N GLY A 72 -5.16 -2.40 4.45
CA GLY A 72 -4.73 -1.04 4.16
C GLY A 72 -5.08 -0.04 5.26
N ILE A 73 -6.18 -0.24 5.99
CA ILE A 73 -6.49 0.53 7.20
C ILE A 73 -5.44 0.27 8.28
N ASP A 74 -5.03 -0.98 8.49
CA ASP A 74 -3.99 -1.32 9.48
C ASP A 74 -2.62 -0.70 9.16
N MET A 75 -2.37 -0.40 7.89
CA MET A 75 -1.15 0.28 7.43
C MET A 75 -1.14 1.79 7.74
N LEU A 76 -2.29 2.40 8.06
CA LEU A 76 -2.36 3.84 8.32
C LEU A 76 -1.66 4.27 9.61
N SER A 77 -1.16 5.51 9.58
CA SER A 77 -0.82 6.26 10.78
C SER A 77 -2.08 6.80 11.46
N ASN A 78 -1.96 7.19 12.73
CA ASN A 78 -3.06 7.83 13.45
C ASN A 78 -3.48 9.13 12.73
N GLY A 79 -4.75 9.20 12.32
CA GLY A 79 -5.27 10.33 11.54
C GLY A 79 -4.95 10.28 10.04
N GLY A 80 -4.38 9.17 9.56
CA GLY A 80 -4.11 8.95 8.14
C GLY A 80 -5.38 8.81 7.30
N THR A 81 -5.22 8.90 5.98
CA THR A 81 -6.31 8.80 5.01
C THR A 81 -6.19 7.53 4.18
N PHE A 82 -7.23 6.69 4.18
CA PHE A 82 -7.36 5.59 3.24
C PHE A 82 -8.14 6.05 2.00
N VAL A 83 -7.57 5.82 0.81
CA VAL A 83 -8.20 6.13 -0.47
C VAL A 83 -8.48 4.82 -1.19
N GLU A 84 -9.76 4.49 -1.29
CA GLU A 84 -10.27 3.33 -2.01
C GLU A 84 -10.56 3.73 -3.47
N ILE A 85 -10.01 3.00 -4.43
CA ILE A 85 -10.19 3.25 -5.88
C ILE A 85 -10.61 1.97 -6.63
N GLY A 86 -10.12 0.81 -6.20
CA GLY A 86 -10.16 -0.42 -7.00
C GLY A 86 -11.43 -1.27 -6.84
N ASP A 87 -12.10 -1.23 -5.68
CA ASP A 87 -13.18 -2.15 -5.31
C ASP A 87 -14.55 -1.67 -5.83
N ILE A 88 -14.73 -1.85 -7.13
CA ILE A 88 -15.96 -1.52 -7.84
C ILE A 88 -16.99 -2.67 -7.85
N VAL A 89 -16.79 -3.73 -7.05
CA VAL A 89 -17.60 -4.95 -7.11
C VAL A 89 -18.64 -5.02 -5.99
N ARG A 90 -19.91 -5.17 -6.35
CA ARG A 90 -21.02 -5.25 -5.38
C ARG A 90 -21.01 -6.56 -4.59
N GLY A 91 -21.27 -6.46 -3.27
CA GLY A 91 -21.74 -7.58 -2.45
C GLY A 91 -20.67 -8.36 -1.67
N LYS A 92 -19.40 -7.97 -1.73
CA LYS A 92 -18.37 -8.49 -0.82
C LYS A 92 -18.37 -7.69 0.49
N GLN A 93 -18.40 -8.40 1.61
CA GLN A 93 -18.26 -7.82 2.94
C GLN A 93 -16.87 -8.13 3.48
N VAL A 94 -16.22 -7.12 4.01
CA VAL A 94 -15.02 -7.25 4.85
C VAL A 94 -15.52 -7.28 6.30
N ARG A 95 -15.06 -8.26 7.08
CA ARG A 95 -15.45 -8.42 8.48
C ARG A 95 -14.40 -7.85 9.40
#